data_AF-A0A3M1M569-F1
#
_entry.id   AF-A0A3M1M569-F1
#
_cell.length_a   1.000
_cell.length_b   1.000
_cell.length_c   1.000
_cell.angle_alpha   90.00
_cell.angle_beta   90.00
_cell.angle_gamma   90.00
#
_symmetry.space_group_name_H-M   'P 1'
#
loop_
_entity.id
_entity.type
_entity.pdbx_description
1 polymer ?
#
loop_
_entity_poly.entity_id
_entity_poly.type
_entity_poly.pdbx_seq_one_letter_code
_entity_poly.pdbx_strand_id
1 'polypeptide(L)'
;AAPEELKTRRERLAEAIETAETRLRRAADALAAGEAAFRAAEAAERAAERAASEAREARARFEALGEAARQRVEDAAARIVEATGAGPEALLEKLDLTPDALPERSACEIELARLERQREALGAVNLRAEEDSREVQDERDALEAERADLEEAVGKLRIGIAELNREGRHRLLAAYEQVNRNFSALFRHLFGGGEANLVLVESEDPLDAGLEIMCMPPGKKLATLSLLSGGEQTLTALSLIFAVFLARPSPICVLDEVDAPLDDANVTRFCDLLDEMCRRTRTRFLIITHHAITMSRMDRLFGVTMAEQGVSQLVSVDLTEAAGLVES
;
A
#
# COMPACT_ATOMS: atom_id res chain seq x y z
N ALA A 1 149.97 -73.38 24.05
CA ALA A 1 148.58 -73.87 24.07
C ALA A 1 147.54 -72.74 24.13
N ALA A 2 147.77 -71.61 24.81
CA ALA A 2 146.77 -70.53 24.94
C ALA A 2 146.39 -69.68 23.68
N PRO A 3 147.25 -69.45 22.64
CA PRO A 3 146.91 -68.51 21.56
C PRO A 3 146.03 -69.06 20.43
N GLU A 4 146.11 -70.35 20.10
CA GLU A 4 145.29 -70.95 19.01
C GLU A 4 143.83 -71.16 19.41
N GLU A 5 143.55 -71.61 20.64
CA GLU A 5 142.16 -71.71 21.15
C GLU A 5 141.44 -70.35 21.15
N LEU A 6 142.15 -69.28 21.52
CA LEU A 6 141.61 -67.92 21.50
C LEU A 6 141.30 -67.44 20.07
N LYS A 7 142.08 -67.86 19.06
CA LYS A 7 141.86 -67.51 17.66
C LYS A 7 140.62 -68.20 17.09
N THR A 8 140.48 -69.50 17.29
CA THR A 8 139.25 -70.24 16.92
C THR A 8 138.01 -69.72 17.65
N ARG A 9 138.14 -69.31 18.93
CA ARG A 9 137.02 -68.73 19.68
C ARG A 9 136.64 -67.35 19.15
N ARG A 10 137.60 -66.55 18.69
CA ARG A 10 137.37 -65.25 18.05
C ARG A 10 136.67 -65.40 16.70
N GLU A 11 137.08 -66.37 15.88
CA GLU A 11 136.44 -66.65 14.58
C GLU A 11 135.00 -67.13 14.76
N ARG A 12 134.74 -68.05 15.69
CA ARG A 12 133.37 -68.50 16.02
C ARG A 12 132.48 -67.38 16.57
N LEU A 13 133.04 -66.47 17.38
CA LEU A 13 132.32 -65.30 17.86
C LEU A 13 132.04 -64.29 16.74
N ALA A 14 132.98 -64.09 15.80
CA ALA A 14 132.78 -63.22 14.65
C ALA A 14 131.67 -63.74 13.73
N GLU A 15 131.64 -65.04 13.45
CA GLU A 15 130.57 -65.67 12.65
C GLU A 15 129.21 -65.63 13.37
N ALA A 16 129.20 -65.80 14.70
CA ALA A 16 127.99 -65.63 15.51
C ALA A 16 127.49 -64.18 15.53
N ILE A 17 128.40 -63.20 15.51
CA ILE A 17 128.06 -61.77 15.41
C ILE A 17 127.48 -61.48 14.02
N GLU A 18 128.10 -61.92 12.94
CA GLU A 18 127.63 -61.68 11.57
C GLU A 18 126.24 -62.30 11.32
N THR A 19 126.02 -63.53 11.82
CA THR A 19 124.69 -64.16 11.76
C THR A 19 123.65 -63.43 12.62
N ALA A 20 124.04 -62.93 13.80
CA ALA A 20 123.16 -62.11 14.64
C ALA A 20 122.84 -60.74 14.00
N GLU A 21 123.82 -60.08 13.38
CA GLU A 21 123.66 -58.82 12.66
C GLU A 21 122.74 -58.99 11.44
N THR A 22 122.91 -60.07 10.68
CA THR A 22 122.03 -60.39 9.55
C THR A 22 120.59 -60.65 10.01
N ARG A 23 120.41 -61.37 11.14
CA ARG A 23 119.10 -61.60 11.75
C ARG A 23 118.47 -60.29 12.24
N LEU A 24 119.25 -59.43 12.90
CA LEU A 24 118.80 -58.13 13.37
C LEU A 24 118.36 -57.25 12.21
N ARG A 25 119.14 -57.19 11.13
CA ARG A 25 118.80 -56.42 9.93
C ARG A 25 117.51 -56.91 9.27
N ARG A 26 117.36 -58.22 9.08
CA ARG A 26 116.11 -58.81 8.56
C ARG A 26 114.91 -58.52 9.46
N ALA A 27 115.09 -58.60 10.78
CA ALA A 27 114.04 -58.28 11.74
C ALA A 27 113.68 -56.78 11.71
N ALA A 28 114.67 -55.90 11.57
CA ALA A 28 114.47 -54.46 11.46
C ALA A 28 113.75 -54.08 10.15
N ASP A 29 114.15 -54.67 9.02
CA ASP A 29 113.48 -54.46 7.72
C ASP A 29 112.03 -54.97 7.76
N ALA A 30 111.79 -56.14 8.36
CA ALA A 30 110.45 -56.69 8.55
C ALA A 30 109.59 -55.82 9.48
N LEU A 31 110.17 -55.29 10.56
CA LEU A 31 109.50 -54.36 11.46
C LEU A 31 109.13 -53.06 10.73
N ALA A 32 110.06 -52.47 9.97
CA ALA A 32 109.81 -51.24 9.22
C ALA A 32 108.72 -51.44 8.16
N ALA A 33 108.71 -52.56 7.45
CA ALA A 33 107.66 -52.92 6.50
C ALA A 33 106.30 -53.12 7.20
N GLY A 34 106.29 -53.81 8.35
CA GLY A 34 105.09 -54.01 9.17
C GLY A 34 104.52 -52.69 9.71
N GLU A 35 105.36 -51.80 10.21
CA GLU A 35 104.95 -50.46 10.67
C GLU A 35 104.41 -49.60 9.53
N ALA A 36 105.04 -49.64 8.35
CA ALA A 36 104.56 -48.91 7.18
C ALA A 36 103.19 -49.43 6.73
N ALA A 37 103.02 -50.76 6.67
CA ALA A 37 101.74 -51.39 6.35
C ALA A 37 100.65 -51.06 7.39
N PHE A 38 101.01 -51.06 8.68
CA PHE A 38 100.10 -50.67 9.76
C PHE A 38 99.64 -49.22 9.63
N ARG A 39 100.57 -48.27 9.43
CA ARG A 39 100.22 -46.85 9.24
C ARG A 39 99.36 -46.62 7.99
N ALA A 40 99.61 -47.36 6.90
CA ALA A 40 98.79 -47.30 5.69
C ALA A 40 97.37 -47.85 5.95
N ALA A 41 97.24 -48.94 6.70
CA ALA A 41 95.96 -49.50 7.09
C ALA A 41 95.16 -48.54 8.00
N GLU A 42 95.79 -47.93 9.01
CA GLU A 42 95.14 -46.92 9.87
C GLU A 42 94.67 -45.69 9.06
N ALA A 43 95.47 -45.23 8.09
CA ALA A 43 95.07 -44.11 7.24
C ALA A 43 93.87 -44.47 6.34
N ALA A 44 93.85 -45.68 5.79
CA ALA A 44 92.75 -46.19 4.98
C ALA A 44 91.47 -46.38 5.81
N GLU A 45 91.58 -46.90 7.04
CA GLU A 45 90.47 -47.01 7.99
C GLU A 45 89.87 -45.64 8.29
N ARG A 46 90.67 -44.65 8.69
CA ARG A 46 90.19 -43.28 8.97
C ARG A 46 89.59 -42.58 7.75
N ALA A 47 90.05 -42.90 6.53
CA ALA A 47 89.45 -42.37 5.31
C ALA A 47 88.09 -43.03 5.03
N ALA A 48 88.00 -44.35 5.20
CA ALA A 48 86.75 -45.10 5.05
C ALA A 48 85.71 -44.69 6.11
N GLU A 49 86.12 -44.46 7.35
CA GLU A 49 85.24 -43.96 8.42
C GLU A 49 84.67 -42.57 8.09
N ARG A 50 85.51 -41.65 7.59
CA ARG A 50 85.06 -40.32 7.16
C ARG A 50 84.08 -40.40 6.00
N ALA A 51 84.41 -41.16 4.96
CA ALA A 51 83.51 -41.38 3.83
C ALA A 51 82.18 -42.03 4.26
N ALA A 52 82.21 -42.98 5.20
CA ALA A 52 81.01 -43.60 5.76
C ALA A 52 80.17 -42.60 6.57
N SER A 53 80.80 -41.70 7.34
CA SER A 53 80.10 -40.63 8.07
C SER A 53 79.41 -39.67 7.11
N GLU A 54 80.13 -39.16 6.11
CA GLU A 54 79.57 -38.27 5.08
C GLU A 54 78.41 -38.92 4.31
N ALA A 55 78.55 -40.20 3.95
CA ALA A 55 77.49 -40.95 3.29
C ALA A 55 76.26 -41.14 4.18
N ARG A 56 76.44 -41.36 5.49
CA ARG A 56 75.32 -41.44 6.45
C ARG A 56 74.60 -40.11 6.61
N GLU A 57 75.34 -39.00 6.70
CA GLU A 57 74.77 -37.66 6.77
C GLU A 57 73.99 -37.30 5.49
N ALA A 58 74.58 -37.58 4.32
CA ALA A 58 73.92 -37.37 3.03
C ALA A 58 72.64 -38.20 2.92
N ARG A 59 72.69 -39.48 3.32
CA ARG A 59 71.52 -40.35 3.36
C ARG A 59 70.43 -39.81 4.27
N ALA A 60 70.76 -39.44 5.51
CA ALA A 60 69.79 -38.88 6.45
C ALA A 60 69.15 -37.59 5.90
N ARG A 61 69.94 -36.72 5.26
CA ARG A 61 69.43 -35.51 4.59
C ARG A 61 68.44 -35.84 3.46
N PHE A 62 68.78 -36.78 2.59
CA PHE A 62 67.89 -37.16 1.48
C PHE A 62 66.63 -37.89 1.95
N GLU A 63 66.73 -38.72 3.00
CA GLU A 63 65.57 -39.34 3.65
C GLU A 63 64.62 -38.27 4.21
N ALA A 64 65.15 -37.29 4.96
CA ALA A 64 64.35 -36.18 5.49
C ALA A 64 63.69 -35.32 4.40
N LEU A 65 64.41 -35.03 3.31
CA LEU A 65 63.85 -34.31 2.16
C LEU A 65 62.75 -35.11 1.47
N GLY A 66 62.92 -36.42 1.33
CA GLY A 66 61.92 -37.31 0.75
C GLY A 66 60.66 -37.40 1.61
N GLU A 67 60.81 -37.53 2.93
CA GLU A 67 59.71 -37.53 3.88
C GLU A 67 58.95 -36.20 3.86
N ALA A 68 59.66 -35.07 3.92
CA ALA A 68 59.04 -33.75 3.83
C ALA A 68 58.36 -33.49 2.47
N ALA A 69 58.83 -34.07 1.38
CA ALA A 69 58.17 -34.00 0.08
C ALA A 69 56.88 -34.83 0.06
N ARG A 70 56.90 -36.06 0.60
CA ARG A 70 55.71 -36.91 0.71
C ARG A 70 54.63 -36.27 1.58
N GLN A 71 55.01 -35.76 2.76
CA GLN A 71 54.07 -35.08 3.66
C GLN A 71 53.40 -33.90 2.96
N ARG A 72 54.16 -33.09 2.21
CA ARG A 72 53.58 -31.96 1.46
C ARG A 72 52.57 -32.38 0.40
N VAL A 73 52.79 -33.52 -0.26
CA VAL A 73 51.83 -34.08 -1.24
C VAL A 73 50.57 -34.57 -0.52
N GLU A 74 50.71 -35.26 0.61
CA GLU A 74 49.59 -35.71 1.43
C GLU A 74 48.77 -34.53 1.96
N ASP A 75 49.42 -33.51 2.52
CA ASP A 75 48.76 -32.30 3.01
C ASP A 75 48.05 -31.53 1.89
N ALA A 76 48.62 -31.53 0.68
CA ALA A 76 47.97 -30.92 -0.49
C ALA A 76 46.74 -31.72 -0.92
N ALA A 77 46.83 -33.05 -0.98
CA ALA A 77 45.72 -33.92 -1.30
C ALA A 77 44.58 -33.82 -0.27
N ALA A 78 44.92 -33.78 1.02
CA ALA A 78 43.94 -33.62 2.10
C ALA A 78 43.17 -32.30 1.98
N ARG A 79 43.87 -31.18 1.71
CA ARG A 79 43.24 -29.88 1.48
C ARG A 79 42.29 -29.88 0.27
N ILE A 80 42.65 -30.59 -0.81
CA ILE A 80 41.78 -30.74 -1.99
C ILE A 80 40.50 -31.49 -1.62
N VAL A 81 40.60 -32.58 -0.86
CA VAL A 81 39.46 -33.36 -0.40
C VAL A 81 38.55 -32.54 0.51
N GLU A 82 39.12 -31.81 1.47
CA GLU A 82 38.36 -30.96 2.39
C GLU A 82 37.57 -29.87 1.63
N ALA A 83 38.20 -29.21 0.66
CA ALA A 83 37.57 -28.11 -0.07
C ALA A 83 36.54 -28.57 -1.12
N THR A 84 36.74 -29.74 -1.73
CA THR A 84 35.96 -30.16 -2.92
C THR A 84 35.16 -31.44 -2.73
N GLY A 85 35.40 -32.19 -1.65
CA GLY A 85 34.84 -33.52 -1.41
C GLY A 85 35.41 -34.62 -2.32
N ALA A 86 36.42 -34.32 -3.14
CA ALA A 86 37.03 -35.24 -4.10
C ALA A 86 38.55 -35.25 -3.97
N GLY A 87 39.19 -36.39 -4.28
CA GLY A 87 40.65 -36.50 -4.33
C GLY A 87 41.25 -35.79 -5.56
N PRO A 88 42.59 -35.63 -5.63
CA PRO A 88 43.26 -34.91 -6.71
C PRO A 88 42.93 -35.42 -8.12
N GLU A 89 42.93 -36.75 -8.31
CA GLU A 89 42.65 -37.39 -9.60
C GLU A 89 41.19 -37.18 -10.02
N ALA A 90 40.25 -37.41 -9.11
CA ALA A 90 38.82 -37.20 -9.35
C ALA A 90 38.48 -35.72 -9.61
N LEU A 91 39.20 -34.79 -8.97
CA LEU A 91 39.04 -33.37 -9.23
C LEU A 91 39.52 -32.99 -10.63
N LEU A 92 40.67 -33.53 -11.07
CA LEU A 92 41.17 -33.32 -12.43
C LEU A 92 40.19 -33.86 -13.48
N GLU A 93 39.64 -35.05 -13.27
CA GLU A 93 38.62 -35.64 -14.14
C GLU A 93 37.35 -34.78 -14.19
N LYS A 94 36.87 -34.32 -13.02
CA LYS A 94 35.69 -33.45 -12.92
C LYS A 94 35.88 -32.11 -13.62
N LEU A 95 37.10 -31.58 -13.62
CA LEU A 95 37.45 -30.32 -14.29
C LEU A 95 37.84 -30.52 -15.76
N ASP A 96 37.92 -31.77 -16.25
CA ASP A 96 38.42 -32.13 -17.57
C ASP A 96 39.82 -31.53 -17.84
N LEU A 97 40.71 -31.61 -16.84
CA LEU A 97 42.06 -31.07 -16.88
C LEU A 97 43.11 -32.17 -16.75
N THR A 98 44.19 -32.04 -17.50
CA THR A 98 45.42 -32.83 -17.31
C THR A 98 46.43 -32.06 -16.43
N PRO A 99 47.34 -32.72 -15.70
CA PRO A 99 48.36 -32.06 -14.90
C PRO A 99 49.19 -31.00 -15.65
N ASP A 100 49.46 -31.24 -16.93
CA ASP A 100 50.22 -30.32 -17.80
C ASP A 100 49.39 -29.14 -18.34
N ALA A 101 48.06 -29.21 -18.21
CA ALA A 101 47.12 -28.18 -18.66
C ALA A 101 46.59 -27.33 -17.49
N LEU A 102 47.21 -27.43 -16.30
CA LEU A 102 46.79 -26.66 -15.15
C LEU A 102 47.03 -25.16 -15.39
N PRO A 103 46.02 -24.30 -15.15
CA PRO A 103 46.20 -22.86 -15.27
C PRO A 103 47.26 -22.35 -14.31
N GLU A 104 47.88 -21.23 -14.66
CA GLU A 104 48.88 -20.60 -13.81
C GLU A 104 48.26 -20.24 -12.46
N ARG A 105 48.91 -20.67 -11.37
CA ARG A 105 48.43 -20.45 -10.00
C ARG A 105 48.09 -18.98 -9.72
N SER A 106 48.92 -18.06 -10.19
CA SER A 106 48.74 -16.61 -10.01
C SER A 106 47.42 -16.12 -10.63
N ALA A 107 47.07 -16.61 -11.82
CA ALA A 107 45.83 -16.28 -12.51
C ALA A 107 44.61 -16.80 -11.75
N CYS A 108 44.68 -18.03 -11.22
CA CYS A 108 43.62 -18.60 -10.39
C CYS A 108 43.40 -17.81 -9.09
N GLU A 109 44.47 -17.37 -8.43
CA GLU A 109 44.38 -16.57 -7.20
C GLU A 109 43.74 -15.19 -7.47
N ILE A 110 44.06 -14.56 -8.60
CA ILE A 110 43.44 -13.29 -9.03
C ILE A 110 41.94 -13.47 -9.31
N GLU A 111 41.57 -14.52 -10.06
CA GLU A 111 40.17 -14.80 -10.38
C GLU A 111 39.37 -15.18 -9.13
N LEU A 112 39.94 -15.98 -8.22
CA LEU A 112 39.30 -16.31 -6.95
C LEU A 112 39.02 -15.05 -6.12
N ALA A 113 40.02 -14.18 -5.94
CA ALA A 113 39.85 -12.93 -5.21
C ALA A 113 38.81 -12.00 -5.87
N ARG A 114 38.74 -11.99 -7.22
CA ARG A 114 37.72 -11.24 -7.96
C ARG A 114 36.32 -11.79 -7.68
N LEU A 115 36.14 -13.11 -7.74
CA LEU A 115 34.87 -13.79 -7.48
C LEU A 115 34.42 -13.66 -6.02
N GLU A 116 35.35 -13.75 -5.07
CA GLU A 116 35.06 -13.54 -3.64
C GLU A 116 34.55 -12.12 -3.36
N ARG A 117 35.20 -11.10 -3.94
CA ARG A 117 34.72 -9.72 -3.84
C ARG A 117 33.35 -9.54 -4.49
N GLN A 118 33.09 -10.17 -5.64
CA GLN A 118 31.77 -10.14 -6.28
C GLN A 118 30.71 -10.78 -5.40
N ARG A 119 31.02 -11.94 -4.80
CA ARG A 119 30.13 -12.61 -3.84
C ARG A 119 29.82 -11.73 -2.63
N GLU A 120 30.84 -11.09 -2.05
CA GLU A 120 30.66 -10.18 -0.90
C GLU A 120 29.85 -8.93 -1.27
N ALA A 121 30.03 -8.40 -2.49
CA ALA A 121 29.28 -7.25 -2.99
C ALA A 121 27.78 -7.53 -3.19
N LEU A 122 27.38 -8.79 -3.41
CA LEU A 122 25.96 -9.18 -3.48
C LEU A 122 25.25 -9.05 -2.12
N GLY A 123 25.99 -8.93 -1.02
CA GLY A 123 25.45 -8.78 0.32
C GLY A 123 24.86 -10.07 0.88
N ALA A 124 24.10 -9.95 1.97
CA ALA A 124 23.47 -11.08 2.62
C ALA A 124 22.30 -11.60 1.78
N VAL A 125 22.22 -12.93 1.62
CA VAL A 125 21.10 -13.59 0.94
C VAL A 125 19.88 -13.55 1.86
N ASN A 126 18.77 -12.96 1.40
CA ASN A 126 17.50 -13.04 2.11
C ASN A 126 16.83 -14.40 1.82
N LEU A 127 16.94 -15.32 2.78
CA LEU A 127 16.37 -16.67 2.67
C LEU A 127 14.83 -16.69 2.69
N ARG A 128 14.18 -15.60 3.12
CA ARG A 128 12.72 -15.48 3.18
C ARG A 128 12.11 -14.73 1.99
N ALA A 129 12.93 -14.28 1.03
CA ALA A 129 12.46 -13.45 -0.08
C ALA A 129 11.34 -14.11 -0.89
N GLU A 130 11.39 -15.43 -1.08
CA GLU A 130 10.34 -16.17 -1.81
C GLU A 130 9.03 -16.26 -1.03
N GLU A 131 9.08 -16.42 0.30
CA GLU A 131 7.91 -16.43 1.17
C GLU A 131 7.28 -15.04 1.25
N ASP A 132 8.10 -14.01 1.56
CA ASP A 132 7.65 -12.62 1.67
C ASP A 132 7.04 -12.14 0.34
N SER A 133 7.63 -12.52 -0.80
CA SER A 133 7.08 -12.17 -2.11
C SER A 133 5.72 -12.82 -2.37
N ARG A 134 5.48 -14.04 -1.88
CA ARG A 134 4.17 -14.71 -2.00
C ARG A 134 3.14 -14.04 -1.11
N GLU A 135 3.48 -13.75 0.14
CA GLU A 135 2.59 -13.06 1.08
C GLU A 135 2.14 -11.68 0.55
N VAL A 136 3.10 -10.88 0.07
CA VAL A 136 2.81 -9.56 -0.52
C VAL A 136 1.99 -9.69 -1.81
N GLN A 137 2.23 -10.74 -2.60
CA GLN A 137 1.46 -10.98 -3.81
C GLN A 137 0.01 -11.36 -3.51
N ASP A 138 -0.21 -12.23 -2.52
CA ASP A 138 -1.55 -12.63 -2.09
C ASP A 138 -2.33 -11.43 -1.52
N GLU A 139 -1.68 -10.58 -0.71
CA GLU A 139 -2.28 -9.34 -0.20
C GLU A 139 -2.63 -8.38 -1.34
N ARG A 140 -1.72 -8.18 -2.30
CA ARG A 140 -1.98 -7.35 -3.49
C ARG A 140 -3.19 -7.85 -4.26
N ASP A 141 -3.24 -9.16 -4.53
CA ASP A 141 -4.30 -9.75 -5.36
C ASP A 141 -5.67 -9.63 -4.68
N ALA A 142 -5.72 -9.76 -3.34
CA ALA A 142 -6.92 -9.49 -2.55
C ALA A 142 -7.36 -8.01 -2.65
N LEU A 143 -6.42 -7.07 -2.46
CA LEU A 143 -6.71 -5.64 -2.55
C LEU A 143 -7.15 -5.22 -3.96
N GLU A 144 -6.59 -5.82 -5.00
CA GLU A 144 -7.00 -5.58 -6.39
C GLU A 144 -8.44 -6.05 -6.64
N ALA A 145 -8.84 -7.21 -6.10
CA ALA A 145 -10.20 -7.71 -6.20
C ALA A 145 -11.20 -6.80 -5.45
N GLU A 146 -10.87 -6.37 -4.22
CA GLU A 146 -11.69 -5.43 -3.46
C GLU A 146 -11.84 -4.08 -4.18
N ARG A 147 -10.76 -3.58 -4.77
CA ARG A 147 -10.78 -2.33 -5.56
C ARG A 147 -11.73 -2.45 -6.75
N ALA A 148 -11.68 -3.57 -7.48
CA ALA A 148 -12.54 -3.79 -8.63
C ALA A 148 -14.03 -3.84 -8.25
N ASP A 149 -14.37 -4.51 -7.15
CA ASP A 149 -15.76 -4.55 -6.64
C ASP A 149 -16.25 -3.15 -6.23
N LEU A 150 -15.41 -2.37 -5.55
CA LEU A 150 -15.73 -0.98 -5.20
C LEU A 150 -15.93 -0.10 -6.43
N GLU A 151 -15.09 -0.23 -7.46
CA GLU A 151 -15.25 0.48 -8.73
C GLU A 151 -16.58 0.14 -9.41
N GLU A 152 -16.97 -1.14 -9.41
CA GLU A 152 -18.26 -1.58 -9.94
C GLU A 152 -19.44 -1.01 -9.13
N ALA A 153 -19.36 -1.06 -7.79
CA ALA A 153 -20.38 -0.51 -6.91
C ALA A 153 -20.57 1.00 -7.11
N VAL A 154 -19.47 1.75 -7.24
CA VAL A 154 -19.50 3.19 -7.57
C VAL A 154 -20.18 3.41 -8.93
N GLY A 155 -19.88 2.58 -9.92
CA GLY A 155 -20.55 2.61 -11.22
C GLY A 155 -22.06 2.45 -11.12
N LYS A 156 -22.53 1.43 -10.39
CA LYS A 156 -23.96 1.17 -10.14
C LYS A 156 -24.64 2.33 -9.42
N LEU A 157 -24.01 2.89 -8.40
CA LEU A 157 -24.54 4.02 -7.65
C LEU A 157 -24.69 5.27 -8.53
N ARG A 158 -23.70 5.56 -9.39
CA ARG A 158 -23.77 6.70 -10.32
C ARG A 158 -24.92 6.56 -11.31
N ILE A 159 -25.16 5.34 -11.83
CA ILE A 159 -26.30 5.06 -12.70
C ILE A 159 -27.61 5.29 -11.94
N GLY A 160 -27.73 4.77 -10.72
CA GLY A 160 -28.93 4.97 -9.89
C GLY A 160 -29.20 6.45 -9.58
N ILE A 161 -28.18 7.24 -9.28
CA ILE A 161 -28.30 8.69 -9.08
C ILE A 161 -28.78 9.38 -10.36
N ALA A 162 -28.24 9.01 -11.52
CA ALA A 162 -28.65 9.60 -12.80
C ALA A 162 -30.13 9.30 -13.13
N GLU A 163 -30.58 8.08 -12.87
CA GLU A 163 -31.99 7.70 -13.05
C GLU A 163 -32.91 8.46 -12.09
N LEU A 164 -32.53 8.56 -10.82
CA LEU A 164 -33.30 9.30 -9.81
C LEU A 164 -33.38 10.79 -10.13
N ASN A 165 -32.27 11.40 -10.57
CA ASN A 165 -32.25 12.80 -11.00
C ASN A 165 -33.12 13.03 -12.24
N ARG A 166 -33.11 12.10 -13.21
CA ARG A 166 -33.97 12.18 -14.39
C ARG A 166 -35.45 12.15 -14.02
N GLU A 167 -35.84 11.22 -13.16
CA GLU A 167 -37.21 11.12 -12.66
C GLU A 167 -37.59 12.35 -11.81
N GLY A 168 -36.67 12.82 -10.98
CA GLY A 168 -36.81 14.03 -10.18
C GLY A 168 -37.08 15.26 -11.04
N ARG A 169 -36.28 15.49 -12.08
CA ARG A 169 -36.49 16.59 -13.04
C ARG A 169 -37.86 16.50 -13.71
N HIS A 170 -38.24 15.32 -14.18
CA HIS A 170 -39.54 15.14 -14.84
C HIS A 170 -40.71 15.46 -13.88
N ARG A 171 -40.67 14.95 -12.64
CA ARG A 171 -41.71 15.23 -11.63
C ARG A 171 -41.74 16.70 -11.21
N LEU A 172 -40.58 17.32 -11.05
CA LEU A 172 -40.47 18.73 -10.67
C LEU A 172 -41.05 19.63 -11.75
N LEU A 173 -40.66 19.43 -13.02
CA LEU A 173 -41.18 20.20 -14.15
C LEU A 173 -42.70 20.03 -14.30
N ALA A 174 -43.21 18.79 -14.19
CA ALA A 174 -44.65 18.55 -14.26
C ALA A 174 -45.42 19.25 -13.14
N ALA A 175 -44.88 19.24 -11.91
CA ALA A 175 -45.47 19.96 -10.78
C ALA A 175 -45.37 21.48 -10.96
N TYR A 176 -44.22 22.00 -11.39
CA TYR A 176 -44.01 23.42 -11.67
C TYR A 176 -44.99 23.93 -12.71
N GLU A 177 -45.16 23.23 -13.84
CA GLU A 177 -46.10 23.64 -14.88
C GLU A 177 -47.54 23.62 -14.39
N GLN A 178 -47.92 22.61 -13.59
CA GLN A 178 -49.26 22.52 -13.03
C GLN A 178 -49.54 23.67 -12.06
N VAL A 179 -48.61 23.94 -11.15
CA VAL A 179 -48.72 25.04 -10.19
C VAL A 179 -48.72 26.39 -10.91
N ASN A 180 -47.86 26.59 -11.91
CA ASN A 180 -47.80 27.83 -12.69
C ASN A 180 -49.13 28.11 -13.40
N ARG A 181 -49.72 27.10 -14.07
CA ARG A 181 -51.04 27.23 -14.69
C ARG A 181 -52.13 27.60 -13.69
N ASN A 182 -52.16 26.92 -12.54
CA ASN A 182 -53.12 27.20 -11.47
C ASN A 182 -52.95 28.63 -10.93
N PHE A 183 -51.70 29.04 -10.71
CA PHE A 183 -51.35 30.36 -10.19
C PHE A 183 -51.78 31.48 -11.13
N SER A 184 -51.46 31.38 -12.42
CA SER A 184 -51.89 32.36 -13.42
C SER A 184 -53.42 32.47 -13.49
N ALA A 185 -54.14 31.36 -13.39
CA ALA A 185 -55.60 31.33 -13.43
C ALA A 185 -56.24 31.96 -12.19
N LEU A 186 -55.75 31.61 -10.99
CA LEU A 186 -56.25 32.16 -9.73
C LEU A 186 -55.93 33.65 -9.60
N PHE A 187 -54.72 34.07 -9.99
CA PHE A 187 -54.31 35.47 -9.96
C PHE A 187 -55.23 36.33 -10.85
N ARG A 188 -55.47 35.89 -12.10
CA ARG A 188 -56.40 36.59 -13.01
C ARG A 188 -57.80 36.71 -12.44
N HIS A 189 -58.29 35.64 -11.81
CA HIS A 189 -59.61 35.64 -11.19
C HIS A 189 -59.69 36.63 -10.02
N LEU A 190 -58.68 36.61 -9.14
CA LEU A 190 -58.62 37.43 -7.93
C LEU A 190 -58.52 38.94 -8.23
N PHE A 191 -57.74 39.32 -9.24
CA PHE A 191 -57.52 40.73 -9.61
C PHE A 191 -58.45 41.21 -10.74
N GLY A 192 -59.31 40.35 -11.30
CA GLY A 192 -60.18 40.69 -12.42
C GLY A 192 -59.41 41.00 -13.72
N GLY A 193 -58.18 40.51 -13.85
CA GLY A 193 -57.24 40.83 -14.92
C GLY A 193 -55.78 40.68 -14.46
N GLY A 194 -54.84 41.12 -15.29
CA GLY A 194 -53.40 41.00 -15.02
C GLY A 194 -52.82 39.63 -15.37
N GLU A 195 -51.52 39.44 -15.15
CA GLU A 195 -50.82 38.18 -15.41
C GLU A 195 -49.82 37.89 -14.29
N ALA A 196 -49.71 36.62 -13.90
CA ALA A 196 -48.68 36.18 -12.97
C ALA A 196 -48.15 34.81 -13.39
N ASN A 197 -46.83 34.66 -13.34
CA ASN A 197 -46.12 33.46 -13.73
C ASN A 197 -44.93 33.23 -12.78
N LEU A 198 -44.61 31.96 -12.57
CA LEU A 198 -43.39 31.53 -11.92
C LEU A 198 -42.28 31.43 -12.95
N VAL A 199 -41.07 31.87 -12.61
CA VAL A 199 -39.90 31.79 -13.50
C VAL A 199 -38.77 31.07 -12.77
N LEU A 200 -38.16 30.08 -13.43
CA LEU A 200 -36.94 29.44 -12.95
C LEU A 200 -35.75 30.34 -13.30
N VAL A 201 -34.91 30.64 -12.31
CA VAL A 201 -33.77 31.55 -12.41
C VAL A 201 -32.48 30.86 -11.95
N GLU A 202 -31.33 31.49 -12.20
CA GLU A 202 -29.98 31.08 -11.73
C GLU A 202 -29.36 29.82 -12.37
N SER A 203 -30.14 28.86 -12.86
CA SER A 203 -29.63 27.64 -13.49
C SER A 203 -30.54 27.13 -14.62
N GLU A 204 -29.95 26.42 -15.59
CA GLU A 204 -30.69 25.66 -16.61
C GLU A 204 -31.20 24.31 -16.09
N ASP A 205 -30.59 23.75 -15.04
CA ASP A 205 -31.08 22.53 -14.39
C ASP A 205 -32.22 22.88 -13.42
N PRO A 206 -33.45 22.40 -13.62
CA PRO A 206 -34.57 22.68 -12.73
C PRO A 206 -34.33 22.27 -11.28
N LEU A 207 -33.45 21.29 -11.02
CA LEU A 207 -33.14 20.85 -9.65
C LEU A 207 -32.27 21.84 -8.87
N ASP A 208 -31.48 22.64 -9.58
CA ASP A 208 -30.56 23.62 -9.00
C ASP A 208 -31.04 25.07 -9.20
N ALA A 209 -32.15 25.26 -9.92
CA ALA A 209 -32.69 26.58 -10.23
C ALA A 209 -33.45 27.20 -9.05
N GLY A 210 -33.28 28.50 -8.87
CA GLY A 210 -34.14 29.31 -8.00
C GLY A 210 -35.52 29.54 -8.62
N LEU A 211 -36.49 29.93 -7.79
CA LEU A 211 -37.86 30.24 -8.23
C LEU A 211 -38.19 31.69 -7.92
N GLU A 212 -38.53 32.46 -8.95
CA GLU A 212 -38.95 33.86 -8.81
C GLU A 212 -40.41 34.05 -9.24
N ILE A 213 -41.14 34.89 -8.50
CA ILE A 213 -42.56 35.18 -8.76
C ILE A 213 -42.64 36.49 -9.52
N MET A 214 -43.13 36.41 -10.76
CA MET A 214 -43.33 37.55 -11.64
C MET A 214 -44.81 37.84 -11.80
N CYS A 215 -45.23 39.05 -11.48
CA CYS A 215 -46.64 39.43 -11.48
C CYS A 215 -46.85 40.83 -12.07
N MET A 216 -48.00 40.99 -12.71
CA MET A 216 -48.45 42.20 -13.38
C MET A 216 -49.94 42.42 -13.03
N PRO A 217 -50.23 43.17 -11.95
CA PRO A 217 -51.59 43.60 -11.65
C PRO A 217 -52.18 44.45 -12.78
N PRO A 218 -53.52 44.52 -12.93
CA PRO A 218 -54.16 45.29 -13.99
C PRO A 218 -53.73 46.77 -13.95
N GLY A 219 -53.17 47.25 -15.06
CA GLY A 219 -52.70 48.64 -15.20
C GLY A 219 -51.29 48.93 -14.68
N LYS A 220 -50.54 47.93 -14.17
CA LYS A 220 -49.14 48.05 -13.74
C LYS A 220 -48.20 47.30 -14.67
N LYS A 221 -46.89 47.59 -14.56
CA LYS A 221 -45.82 46.86 -15.27
C LYS A 221 -45.48 45.56 -14.53
N LEU A 222 -44.86 44.62 -15.24
CA LEU A 222 -44.30 43.39 -14.67
C LEU A 222 -43.28 43.74 -13.58
N ALA A 223 -43.48 43.19 -12.39
CA ALA A 223 -42.62 43.40 -11.23
C ALA A 223 -42.47 42.11 -10.42
N THR A 224 -41.40 42.05 -9.65
CA THR A 224 -41.17 40.98 -8.66
C THR A 224 -42.05 41.20 -7.43
N LEU A 225 -42.34 40.12 -6.70
CA LEU A 225 -43.23 40.15 -5.52
C LEU A 225 -42.85 41.22 -4.48
N SER A 226 -41.55 41.49 -4.28
CA SER A 226 -41.03 42.46 -3.31
C SER A 226 -41.34 43.93 -3.65
N LEU A 227 -41.74 44.21 -4.88
CA LEU A 227 -42.03 45.57 -5.36
C LEU A 227 -43.54 45.90 -5.36
N LEU A 228 -44.39 45.01 -4.85
CA LEU A 228 -45.83 45.20 -4.75
C LEU A 228 -46.26 45.94 -3.47
N SER A 229 -47.48 46.49 -3.47
CA SER A 229 -48.13 47.00 -2.25
C SER A 229 -48.38 45.87 -1.24
N GLY A 230 -48.34 46.13 0.06
CA GLY A 230 -48.50 45.09 1.11
C GLY A 230 -49.78 44.23 0.97
N GLY A 231 -50.90 44.84 0.59
CA GLY A 231 -52.14 44.09 0.32
C GLY A 231 -52.06 43.26 -0.97
N GLU A 232 -51.45 43.79 -2.03
CA GLU A 232 -51.23 43.06 -3.30
C GLU A 232 -50.25 41.90 -3.11
N GLN A 233 -49.20 42.11 -2.33
CA GLN A 233 -48.20 41.09 -1.98
C GLN A 233 -48.86 39.93 -1.22
N THR A 234 -49.71 40.24 -0.24
CA THR A 234 -50.41 39.22 0.56
C THR A 234 -51.37 38.40 -0.31
N LEU A 235 -52.18 39.07 -1.14
CA LEU A 235 -53.08 38.39 -2.07
C LEU A 235 -52.35 37.54 -3.11
N THR A 236 -51.22 38.04 -3.63
CA THR A 236 -50.38 37.29 -4.58
C THR A 236 -49.80 36.05 -3.92
N ALA A 237 -49.27 36.18 -2.69
CA ALA A 237 -48.75 35.04 -1.93
C ALA A 237 -49.84 34.01 -1.61
N LEU A 238 -51.02 34.46 -1.17
CA LEU A 238 -52.18 33.60 -0.96
C LEU A 238 -52.56 32.85 -2.24
N SER A 239 -52.63 33.54 -3.38
CA SER A 239 -52.97 32.92 -4.67
C SER A 239 -51.96 31.83 -5.08
N LEU A 240 -50.67 31.99 -4.74
CA LEU A 240 -49.65 30.96 -4.97
C LEU A 240 -49.83 29.76 -4.05
N ILE A 241 -50.03 29.99 -2.75
CA ILE A 241 -50.29 28.92 -1.77
C ILE A 241 -51.48 28.09 -2.24
N PHE A 242 -52.55 28.76 -2.63
CA PHE A 242 -53.77 28.16 -3.17
C PHE A 242 -53.56 27.43 -4.50
N ALA A 243 -52.71 27.95 -5.39
CA ALA A 243 -52.34 27.28 -6.64
C ALA A 243 -51.60 25.95 -6.39
N VAL A 244 -50.73 25.92 -5.37
CA VAL A 244 -50.06 24.70 -4.91
C VAL A 244 -51.07 23.71 -4.32
N PHE A 245 -52.01 24.18 -3.49
CA PHE A 245 -53.10 23.35 -2.96
C PHE A 245 -53.97 22.74 -4.06
N LEU A 246 -54.23 23.44 -5.16
CA LEU A 246 -54.98 22.86 -6.29
C LEU A 246 -54.23 21.72 -6.99
N ALA A 247 -52.89 21.72 -6.96
CA ALA A 247 -52.11 20.66 -7.56
C ALA A 247 -52.18 19.34 -6.74
N ARG A 248 -52.36 19.44 -5.41
CA ARG A 248 -52.67 18.32 -4.51
C ARG A 248 -53.66 18.76 -3.43
N PRO A 249 -54.97 18.63 -3.68
CA PRO A 249 -55.97 19.08 -2.73
C PRO A 249 -55.92 18.25 -1.44
N SER A 250 -55.89 18.93 -0.30
CA SER A 250 -56.03 18.34 1.04
C SER A 250 -57.51 18.24 1.40
N PRO A 251 -57.96 17.21 2.15
CA PRO A 251 -59.35 17.16 2.61
C PRO A 251 -59.73 18.31 3.56
N ILE A 252 -58.77 18.88 4.28
CA ILE A 252 -58.98 19.99 5.22
C ILE A 252 -57.86 21.03 5.04
N CYS A 253 -58.24 22.31 5.02
CA CYS A 253 -57.34 23.46 5.01
C CYS A 253 -57.72 24.40 6.16
N VAL A 254 -56.74 24.74 7.01
CA VAL A 254 -56.93 25.66 8.14
C VAL A 254 -56.23 26.97 7.83
N LEU A 255 -56.96 28.08 7.95
CA LEU A 255 -56.46 29.43 7.69
C LEU A 255 -56.65 30.26 8.97
N ASP A 256 -55.57 30.80 9.50
CA ASP A 256 -55.57 31.57 10.75
C ASP A 256 -55.20 33.03 10.48
N GLU A 257 -56.16 33.94 10.70
CA GLU A 257 -56.05 35.40 10.52
C GLU A 257 -55.40 35.85 9.20
N VAL A 258 -55.58 35.08 8.14
CA VAL A 258 -55.00 35.36 6.81
C VAL A 258 -55.55 36.63 6.16
N ASP A 259 -56.68 37.13 6.66
CA ASP A 259 -57.38 38.34 6.22
C ASP A 259 -57.03 39.59 7.04
N ALA A 260 -56.26 39.47 8.12
CA ALA A 260 -55.84 40.60 8.96
C ALA A 260 -55.11 41.75 8.22
N PRO A 261 -54.25 41.50 7.20
CA PRO A 261 -53.57 42.57 6.46
C PRO A 261 -54.36 43.07 5.23
N LEU A 262 -55.59 42.58 5.01
CA LEU A 262 -56.40 42.90 3.84
C LEU A 262 -57.41 44.01 4.16
N ASP A 263 -57.74 44.83 3.16
CA ASP A 263 -58.86 45.78 3.23
C ASP A 263 -60.19 45.11 2.81
N ASP A 264 -61.32 45.76 3.07
CA ASP A 264 -62.66 45.21 2.80
C ASP A 264 -62.84 44.69 1.35
N ALA A 265 -62.25 45.39 0.38
CA ALA A 265 -62.30 45.02 -1.03
C ALA A 265 -61.49 43.74 -1.30
N ASN A 266 -60.30 43.62 -0.73
CA ASN A 266 -59.44 42.45 -0.89
C ASN A 266 -59.92 41.25 -0.07
N VAL A 267 -60.57 41.47 1.08
CA VAL A 267 -61.25 40.40 1.83
C VAL A 267 -62.40 39.80 1.04
N THR A 268 -63.16 40.63 0.32
CA THR A 268 -64.22 40.13 -0.57
C THR A 268 -63.63 39.24 -1.66
N ARG A 269 -62.53 39.65 -2.30
CA ARG A 269 -61.81 38.85 -3.32
C ARG A 269 -61.27 37.54 -2.75
N PHE A 270 -60.75 37.57 -1.52
CA PHE A 270 -60.31 36.37 -0.82
C PHE A 270 -61.47 35.39 -0.59
N CYS A 271 -62.63 35.87 -0.15
CA CYS A 271 -63.84 35.05 0.00
C CYS A 271 -64.29 34.44 -1.33
N ASP A 272 -64.29 35.21 -2.42
CA ASP A 272 -64.63 34.70 -3.76
C ASP A 272 -63.67 33.59 -4.22
N LEU A 273 -62.39 33.71 -3.89
CA LEU A 273 -61.39 32.68 -4.17
C LEU A 273 -61.65 31.41 -3.36
N LEU A 274 -62.04 31.52 -2.09
CA LEU A 274 -62.40 30.37 -1.26
C LEU A 274 -63.63 29.65 -1.82
N ASP A 275 -64.65 30.39 -2.24
CA ASP A 275 -65.85 29.82 -2.89
C ASP A 275 -65.48 29.04 -4.15
N GLU A 276 -64.60 29.61 -4.99
CA GLU A 276 -64.11 28.95 -6.19
C GLU A 276 -63.30 27.67 -5.86
N MET A 277 -62.53 27.70 -4.78
CA MET A 277 -61.80 26.52 -4.30
C MET A 277 -62.71 25.42 -3.78
N CYS A 278 -63.74 25.76 -3.02
CA CYS A 278 -64.78 24.84 -2.56
C CYS A 278 -65.56 24.22 -3.74
N ARG A 279 -65.72 24.95 -4.86
CA ARG A 279 -66.37 24.41 -6.07
C ARG A 279 -65.44 23.47 -6.85
N ARG A 280 -64.17 23.84 -7.00
CA ARG A 280 -63.19 23.06 -7.76
C ARG A 280 -62.65 21.85 -7.01
N THR A 281 -62.64 21.90 -5.69
CA THR A 281 -62.08 20.87 -4.83
C THR A 281 -63.07 20.46 -3.75
N ARG A 282 -63.00 19.21 -3.28
CA ARG A 282 -63.81 18.75 -2.12
C ARG A 282 -63.15 19.11 -0.78
N THR A 283 -62.40 20.21 -0.75
CA THR A 283 -61.62 20.67 0.42
C THR A 283 -62.56 21.35 1.40
N ARG A 284 -62.42 21.04 2.70
CA ARG A 284 -63.12 21.75 3.77
C ARG A 284 -62.21 22.83 4.34
N PHE A 285 -62.68 24.07 4.34
CA PHE A 285 -61.94 25.20 4.91
C PHE A 285 -62.40 25.45 6.35
N LEU A 286 -61.44 25.62 7.25
CA LEU A 286 -61.63 26.10 8.62
C LEU A 286 -60.90 27.43 8.72
N ILE A 287 -61.63 28.51 8.94
CA ILE A 287 -61.07 29.86 8.98
C ILE A 287 -61.24 30.43 10.38
N ILE A 288 -60.14 30.91 10.94
CA ILE A 288 -60.09 31.66 12.19
C ILE A 288 -59.89 33.13 11.79
N THR A 289 -60.87 33.97 12.12
CA THR A 289 -60.87 35.38 11.72
C THR A 289 -61.72 36.20 12.70
N HIS A 290 -61.42 37.49 12.78
CA HIS A 290 -62.28 38.50 13.42
C HIS A 290 -62.94 39.45 12.39
N HIS A 291 -62.73 39.23 11.08
CA HIS A 291 -63.19 40.12 10.02
C HIS A 291 -64.66 39.88 9.67
N ALA A 292 -65.50 40.90 9.79
CA ALA A 292 -66.96 40.79 9.63
C ALA A 292 -67.37 40.29 8.23
N ILE A 293 -66.66 40.73 7.17
CA ILE A 293 -66.94 40.30 5.80
C ILE A 293 -66.69 38.80 5.64
N THR A 294 -65.54 38.29 6.09
CA THR A 294 -65.21 36.86 6.04
C THR A 294 -66.23 36.04 6.81
N MET A 295 -66.60 36.46 8.03
CA MET A 295 -67.62 35.78 8.84
C MET A 295 -68.98 35.67 8.14
N SER A 296 -69.40 36.72 7.42
CA SER A 296 -70.70 36.72 6.72
C SER A 296 -70.75 35.84 5.46
N ARG A 297 -69.60 35.37 4.98
CA ARG A 297 -69.46 34.52 3.78
C ARG A 297 -69.22 33.04 4.11
N MET A 298 -69.31 32.65 5.39
CA MET A 298 -69.12 31.25 5.81
C MET A 298 -70.45 30.51 5.94
N ASP A 299 -70.43 29.18 5.77
CA ASP A 299 -71.63 28.34 5.98
C ASP A 299 -72.02 28.25 7.45
N ARG A 300 -71.03 28.16 8.35
CA ARG A 300 -71.22 27.94 9.78
C ARG A 300 -70.15 28.63 10.60
N LEU A 301 -70.55 29.29 11.69
CA LEU A 301 -69.64 29.97 12.61
C LEU A 301 -69.51 29.19 13.92
N PHE A 302 -68.27 29.10 14.40
CA PHE A 302 -67.95 28.59 15.73
C PHE A 302 -67.32 29.73 16.52
N GLY A 303 -68.06 30.28 17.48
CA GLY A 303 -67.56 31.26 18.43
C GLY A 303 -66.85 30.57 19.59
N VAL A 304 -65.72 31.11 20.03
CA VAL A 304 -65.07 30.70 21.26
C VAL A 304 -65.30 31.79 22.30
N THR A 305 -65.92 31.43 23.43
CA THR A 305 -66.15 32.34 24.55
C THR A 305 -65.43 31.84 25.80
N MET A 306 -65.00 32.76 26.66
CA MET A 306 -64.41 32.45 27.96
C MET A 306 -65.35 32.96 29.05
N ALA A 307 -66.35 32.14 29.39
CA ALA A 307 -67.28 32.46 30.48
C ALA A 307 -66.59 32.41 31.86
N GLU A 308 -65.59 31.53 32.01
CA GLU A 308 -64.72 31.43 33.17
C GLU A 308 -63.26 31.64 32.75
N GLN A 309 -62.47 32.28 33.62
CA GLN A 309 -61.09 32.63 33.30
C GLN A 309 -60.25 31.37 33.09
N GLY A 310 -59.73 31.19 31.87
CA GLY A 310 -58.89 30.04 31.50
C GLY A 310 -59.67 28.81 30.99
N VAL A 311 -61.00 28.87 30.86
CA VAL A 311 -61.81 27.80 30.28
C VAL A 311 -62.55 28.31 29.04
N SER A 312 -62.11 27.85 27.87
CA SER A 312 -62.77 28.15 26.59
C SER A 312 -63.97 27.24 26.37
N GLN A 313 -65.13 27.84 26.07
CA GLN A 313 -66.34 27.16 25.64
C GLN A 313 -66.61 27.46 24.16
N LEU A 314 -66.98 26.43 23.41
CA LEU A 314 -67.33 26.53 21.99
C LEU A 314 -68.85 26.74 21.86
N VAL A 315 -69.25 27.78 21.15
CA VAL A 315 -70.64 28.03 20.74
C VAL A 315 -70.71 27.97 19.22
N SER A 316 -71.77 27.39 18.65
CA SER A 316 -71.92 27.30 17.18
C SER A 316 -73.20 27.96 16.72
N VAL A 317 -73.12 28.73 15.64
CA VAL A 317 -74.26 29.34 14.96
C VAL A 317 -74.22 28.91 13.49
N ASP A 318 -75.32 28.33 13.01
CA ASP A 318 -75.49 28.01 11.60
C ASP A 318 -76.07 29.24 10.87
N LEU A 319 -75.30 29.81 9.94
CA LEU A 319 -75.70 31.03 9.26
C LEU A 319 -76.79 30.78 8.21
N THR A 320 -76.86 29.57 7.66
CA THR A 320 -77.91 29.21 6.70
C THR A 320 -79.28 29.06 7.36
N GLU A 321 -79.33 28.54 8.59
CA GLU A 321 -80.56 28.46 9.38
C GLU A 321 -80.97 29.84 9.95
N ALA A 322 -80.01 30.68 10.35
CA ALA A 322 -80.28 32.00 10.90
C ALA A 322 -80.86 32.99 9.87
N ALA A 323 -80.40 32.95 8.62
CA ALA A 323 -80.94 33.81 7.56
C ALA A 323 -82.43 33.50 7.26
N GLY A 324 -82.83 32.22 7.32
CA GLY A 324 -84.22 31.80 7.11
C GLY A 324 -85.19 32.19 8.23
N LEU A 325 -84.69 32.54 9.42
CA LEU A 325 -85.49 32.99 10.57
C LEU A 325 -85.71 34.52 10.59
N VAL A 326 -84.95 35.29 9.82
CA VAL A 326 -85.05 36.77 9.76
C VAL A 326 -86.01 37.23 8.66
N GLU A 327 -86.31 36.38 7.66
CA GLU A 327 -87.32 36.63 6.61
C GLU A 327 -88.75 36.22 6.99
N SER A 328 -88.95 35.70 8.21
CA SER A 328 -90.25 35.30 8.79
C SER A 328 -90.63 36.15 9.99
#